data_AF-C9LHD0-F1
#
_entry.id   AF-C9LHD0-F1
#
_cell.length_a   1.000
_cell.length_b   1.000
_cell.length_c   1.000
_cell.angle_alpha   90.00
_cell.angle_beta   90.00
_cell.angle_gamma   90.00
#
_symmetry.space_group_name_H-M   'P 1'
#
loop_
_entity.id
_entity.type
_entity.pdbx_description
1 polymer ?
#
loop_
_entity_poly.entity_id
_entity_poly.type
_entity_poly.pdbx_seq_one_letter_code
_entity_poly.pdbx_strand_id
1 'polypeptide(L)'
;MTELSDQLYDAIMHQMNKGDEAFEKEAFDAALKHYERALALIPQPQTDWEIALHTYVALGDCYFNLDNYQAANDCYNRALLCPDGLECGYVWVGLGESLYELKRIEEAKDPLMRAYMLEGEEIFDDDKYFEVIKDLI
;
A
#
# COMPACT_ATOMS: atom_id res chain seq x y z
N MET A 1 7.18 -23.53 2.26
CA MET A 1 6.42 -22.44 1.65
C MET A 1 5.03 -22.98 1.43
N THR A 2 4.01 -22.41 2.08
CA THR A 2 2.61 -22.77 1.82
C THR A 2 2.17 -22.03 0.59
N GLU A 3 1.88 -22.75 -0.49
CA GLU A 3 1.39 -22.18 -1.74
C GLU A 3 -0.15 -22.20 -1.74
N LEU A 4 -0.76 -21.15 -2.29
CA LEU A 4 -2.19 -21.13 -2.55
C LEU A 4 -2.51 -22.19 -3.61
N SER A 5 -3.71 -22.77 -3.57
CA SER A 5 -4.14 -23.57 -4.71
C SER A 5 -4.27 -22.67 -5.94
N ASP A 6 -3.94 -23.20 -7.12
CA ASP A 6 -4.02 -22.45 -8.40
C ASP A 6 -5.38 -21.76 -8.55
N GLN A 7 -6.47 -22.47 -8.23
CA GLN A 7 -7.83 -21.93 -8.30
C GLN A 7 -8.05 -20.72 -7.39
N LEU A 8 -7.47 -20.74 -6.19
CA LEU A 8 -7.61 -19.64 -5.24
C LEU A 8 -6.73 -18.47 -5.66
N TYR A 9 -5.50 -18.75 -6.11
CA TYR A 9 -4.60 -17.74 -6.65
C TYR A 9 -5.22 -17.02 -7.85
N ASP A 10 -5.75 -17.77 -8.83
CA ASP A 10 -6.44 -17.22 -10.00
C ASP A 10 -7.65 -16.36 -9.60
N ALA A 11 -8.42 -16.78 -8.59
CA ALA A 11 -9.57 -16.03 -8.12
C ALA A 11 -9.17 -14.70 -7.44
N ILE A 12 -8.08 -14.70 -6.67
CA ILE A 12 -7.52 -13.48 -6.05
C ILE A 12 -7.00 -12.55 -7.16
N MET A 13 -6.18 -13.07 -8.08
CA MET A 13 -5.62 -12.28 -9.18
C MET A 13 -6.70 -11.70 -10.10
N HIS A 14 -7.79 -12.44 -10.34
CA HIS A 14 -8.93 -11.92 -11.10
C HIS A 14 -9.60 -10.73 -10.41
N GLN A 15 -9.67 -10.72 -9.07
CA GLN A 15 -10.16 -9.55 -8.35
C GLN A 15 -9.13 -8.41 -8.35
N MET A 16 -7.85 -8.69 -8.16
CA MET A 16 -6.77 -7.70 -8.25
C MET A 16 -6.79 -6.97 -9.60
N ASN A 17 -6.76 -7.72 -10.71
CA ASN A 17 -6.78 -7.14 -12.06
C ASN A 17 -8.01 -6.26 -12.32
N LYS A 18 -9.18 -6.66 -11.80
CA LYS A 18 -10.39 -5.82 -11.90
C LYS A 18 -10.33 -4.56 -11.04
N GLY A 19 -9.67 -4.66 -9.90
CA GLY A 19 -9.35 -3.51 -9.06
C GLY A 19 -8.44 -2.55 -9.81
N ASP A 20 -7.35 -3.06 -10.40
CA ASP A 20 -6.37 -2.27 -11.14
C ASP A 20 -7.02 -1.58 -12.34
N GLU A 21 -7.81 -2.32 -13.13
CA GLU A 21 -8.58 -1.76 -14.24
C GLU A 21 -9.56 -0.65 -13.82
N ALA A 22 -10.08 -0.69 -12.60
CA ALA A 22 -10.96 0.34 -12.06
C ALA A 22 -10.15 1.52 -11.50
N PHE A 23 -9.02 1.25 -10.86
CA PHE A 23 -8.08 2.23 -10.33
C PHE A 23 -7.49 3.10 -11.44
N GLU A 24 -7.05 2.50 -12.55
CA GLU A 24 -6.58 3.19 -13.76
C GLU A 24 -7.63 4.13 -14.37
N LYS A 25 -8.92 3.86 -14.12
CA LYS A 25 -10.04 4.71 -14.56
C LYS A 25 -10.46 5.72 -13.48
N GLU A 26 -9.67 5.88 -12.43
CA GLU A 26 -9.94 6.70 -11.24
C GLU A 26 -11.27 6.34 -10.54
N ALA A 27 -11.78 5.12 -10.77
CA ALA A 27 -13.00 4.62 -10.16
C ALA A 27 -12.70 3.96 -8.81
N PHE A 28 -12.13 4.72 -7.87
CA PHE A 28 -11.56 4.21 -6.62
C PHE A 28 -12.56 3.44 -5.75
N ASP A 29 -13.83 3.88 -5.65
CA ASP A 29 -14.88 3.12 -4.95
C ASP A 29 -15.16 1.74 -5.58
N ALA A 30 -14.97 1.60 -6.89
CA ALA A 30 -15.13 0.33 -7.59
C ALA A 30 -13.88 -0.54 -7.42
N ALA A 31 -12.69 0.06 -7.48
CA ALA A 31 -11.42 -0.61 -7.23
C ALA A 31 -11.37 -1.19 -5.81
N LEU A 32 -11.75 -0.41 -4.80
CA LEU A 32 -11.84 -0.82 -3.41
C LEU A 32 -12.65 -2.11 -3.24
N LYS A 33 -13.85 -2.18 -3.86
CA LYS A 33 -14.72 -3.38 -3.78
C LYS A 33 -14.06 -4.62 -4.36
N HIS A 34 -13.22 -4.47 -5.37
CA HIS A 34 -12.49 -5.57 -5.97
C HIS A 34 -11.31 -6.01 -5.09
N TYR A 35 -10.52 -5.08 -4.60
CA TYR A 35 -9.41 -5.40 -3.69
C TYR A 35 -9.89 -5.97 -2.34
N GLU A 36 -11.01 -5.50 -1.78
CA GLU A 36 -11.61 -6.08 -0.58
C GLU A 36 -12.05 -7.54 -0.81
N ARG A 37 -12.56 -7.86 -2.01
CA ARG A 37 -12.89 -9.24 -2.39
C ARG A 37 -11.64 -10.09 -2.56
N ALA A 38 -10.57 -9.54 -3.14
CA ALA A 38 -9.27 -10.20 -3.24
C ALA A 38 -8.76 -10.55 -1.84
N LEU A 39 -8.75 -9.57 -0.93
CA LEU A 39 -8.30 -9.73 0.45
C LEU A 39 -9.12 -10.79 1.20
N ALA A 40 -10.45 -10.79 1.03
CA ALA A 40 -11.34 -11.76 1.68
C ALA A 40 -11.12 -13.22 1.23
N LEU A 41 -10.50 -13.44 0.06
CA LEU A 41 -10.13 -14.78 -0.43
C LEU A 41 -8.80 -15.27 0.14
N ILE A 42 -7.93 -14.37 0.61
CA ILE A 42 -6.63 -14.73 1.18
C ILE A 42 -6.85 -15.42 2.55
N PRO A 43 -6.27 -16.62 2.79
CA PRO A 43 -6.41 -17.32 4.05
C PRO A 43 -5.86 -16.55 5.25
N GLN A 44 -6.42 -16.78 6.43
CA GLN A 44 -5.95 -16.16 7.67
C GLN A 44 -4.79 -16.95 8.31
N PRO A 45 -3.82 -16.27 8.94
CA PRO A 45 -3.66 -14.81 8.96
C PRO A 45 -3.17 -14.29 7.58
N GLN A 46 -3.83 -13.26 7.05
CA GLN A 46 -3.54 -12.76 5.70
C GLN A 46 -2.09 -12.30 5.53
N THR A 47 -1.50 -11.77 6.61
CA THR A 47 -0.10 -11.28 6.66
C THR A 47 0.95 -12.38 6.49
N ASP A 48 0.57 -13.66 6.43
CA ASP A 48 1.50 -14.75 6.13
C ASP A 48 1.68 -14.98 4.60
N TRP A 49 0.92 -14.26 3.76
CA TRP A 49 0.87 -14.49 2.31
C TRP A 49 1.43 -13.30 1.53
N GLU A 50 2.35 -13.56 0.60
CA GLU A 50 2.98 -12.54 -0.26
C GLU A 50 1.95 -11.69 -1.03
N ILE A 51 0.90 -12.32 -1.58
CA ILE A 51 -0.15 -11.60 -2.32
C ILE A 51 -0.95 -10.60 -1.45
N ALA A 52 -0.93 -10.77 -0.12
CA ALA A 52 -1.55 -9.82 0.78
C ALA A 52 -0.83 -8.47 0.80
N LEU A 53 0.50 -8.44 0.63
CA LEU A 53 1.28 -7.20 0.51
C LEU A 53 0.69 -6.32 -0.60
N HIS A 54 0.62 -6.85 -1.82
CA HIS A 54 0.08 -6.14 -2.97
C HIS A 54 -1.38 -5.73 -2.78
N THR A 55 -2.18 -6.59 -2.16
CA THR A 55 -3.60 -6.30 -1.90
C THR A 55 -3.77 -5.16 -0.89
N TYR A 56 -2.97 -5.13 0.18
CA TYR A 56 -3.01 -4.04 1.17
C TYR A 56 -2.49 -2.73 0.60
N VAL A 57 -1.43 -2.76 -0.23
CA VAL A 57 -0.94 -1.56 -0.93
C VAL A 57 -2.04 -0.99 -1.82
N ALA A 58 -2.66 -1.80 -2.68
CA ALA A 58 -3.71 -1.34 -3.59
C ALA A 58 -4.95 -0.79 -2.85
N LEU A 59 -5.31 -1.38 -1.70
CA LEU A 59 -6.34 -0.81 -0.81
C LEU A 59 -5.89 0.53 -0.21
N GLY A 60 -4.63 0.62 0.23
CA GLY A 60 -4.04 1.85 0.73
C GLY A 60 -4.12 2.97 -0.28
N ASP A 61 -3.71 2.70 -1.52
CA ASP A 61 -3.74 3.66 -2.62
C ASP A 61 -5.16 4.11 -2.94
N CYS A 62 -6.13 3.19 -2.93
CA CYS A 62 -7.56 3.54 -3.09
C CYS A 62 -8.04 4.48 -1.98
N TYR A 63 -7.76 4.14 -0.72
CA TYR A 63 -8.18 4.96 0.41
C TYR A 63 -7.49 6.32 0.40
N PHE A 64 -6.23 6.38 -0.01
CA PHE A 64 -5.49 7.62 -0.14
C PHE A 64 -6.13 8.55 -1.18
N ASN A 65 -6.44 8.03 -2.38
CA ASN A 65 -7.10 8.78 -3.45
C ASN A 65 -8.56 9.16 -3.12
N LEU A 66 -9.17 8.50 -2.15
CA LEU A 66 -10.48 8.85 -1.59
C LEU A 66 -10.39 9.81 -0.39
N ASP A 67 -9.23 10.40 -0.14
CA ASP A 67 -8.92 11.27 1.01
C ASP A 67 -9.16 10.61 2.39
N ASN A 68 -9.27 9.28 2.44
CA ASN A 68 -9.39 8.51 3.67
C ASN A 68 -8.01 8.07 4.16
N TYR A 69 -7.19 9.05 4.52
CA TYR A 69 -5.79 8.84 4.89
C TYR A 69 -5.61 7.96 6.14
N GLN A 70 -6.61 7.88 7.03
CA GLN A 70 -6.56 6.96 8.17
C GLN A 70 -6.68 5.51 7.73
N ALA A 71 -7.61 5.19 6.83
CA ALA A 71 -7.74 3.84 6.29
C ALA A 71 -6.53 3.47 5.42
N ALA A 72 -5.98 4.43 4.66
CA ALA A 72 -4.74 4.25 3.92
C ALA A 72 -3.57 3.90 4.86
N ASN A 73 -3.39 4.68 5.95
CA ASN A 73 -2.40 4.42 6.98
C ASN A 73 -2.54 3.01 7.57
N ASP A 74 -3.77 2.58 7.89
CA ASP A 74 -4.02 1.25 8.44
C ASP A 74 -3.65 0.14 7.44
N CYS A 75 -3.96 0.34 6.15
CA CYS A 75 -3.60 -0.58 5.06
C CYS A 75 -2.09 -0.70 4.89
N TYR A 76 -1.33 0.39 4.82
CA TYR A 76 0.13 0.33 4.69
C TYR A 76 0.78 -0.30 5.93
N ASN A 77 0.26 -0.03 7.14
CA ASN A 77 0.73 -0.72 8.34
C ASN A 77 0.50 -2.24 8.28
N ARG A 78 -0.60 -2.71 7.64
CA ARG A 78 -0.82 -4.14 7.40
C ARG A 78 0.11 -4.70 6.33
N ALA A 79 0.39 -3.94 5.28
CA ALA A 79 1.38 -4.29 4.26
C ALA A 79 2.77 -4.51 4.86
N LEU A 80 3.22 -3.67 5.81
CA LEU A 80 4.50 -3.84 6.52
C LEU A 80 4.61 -5.15 7.33
N LEU A 81 3.47 -5.79 7.66
CA LEU A 81 3.45 -7.08 8.36
C LEU A 81 3.52 -8.28 7.40
N CYS A 82 3.38 -8.05 6.10
CA CYS A 82 3.41 -9.09 5.08
C CYS A 82 4.87 -9.47 4.72
N PRO A 83 5.11 -10.63 4.08
CA PRO A 83 6.43 -10.96 3.56
C PRO A 83 6.93 -9.85 2.62
N ASP A 84 8.21 -9.50 2.75
CA ASP A 84 8.90 -8.44 2.00
C ASP A 84 8.33 -7.02 2.19
N GLY A 85 7.38 -6.83 3.12
CA GLY A 85 6.75 -5.53 3.35
C GLY A 85 7.70 -4.47 3.90
N LEU A 86 8.68 -4.85 4.73
CA LEU A 86 9.66 -3.93 5.30
C LEU A 86 10.73 -3.51 4.27
N GLU A 87 10.95 -4.34 3.25
CA GLU A 87 11.91 -4.15 2.17
C GLU A 87 11.31 -3.38 0.98
N CYS A 88 9.99 -3.16 0.97
CA CYS A 88 9.28 -2.47 -0.11
C CYS A 88 9.17 -0.96 0.18
N GLY A 89 9.95 -0.12 -0.53
CA GLY A 89 9.88 1.35 -0.37
C GLY A 89 8.49 1.92 -0.67
N TYR A 90 7.78 1.28 -1.61
CA TYR A 90 6.33 1.30 -1.83
C TYR A 90 5.49 1.63 -0.59
N VAL A 91 5.58 0.72 0.37
CA VAL A 91 4.75 0.74 1.57
C VAL A 91 5.15 1.92 2.47
N TRP A 92 6.45 2.19 2.56
CA TRP A 92 6.98 3.27 3.38
C TRP A 92 6.58 4.65 2.85
N VAL A 93 6.58 4.86 1.53
CA VAL A 93 6.15 6.12 0.95
C VAL A 93 4.66 6.34 1.26
N GLY A 94 3.78 5.39 0.93
CA GLY A 94 2.35 5.51 1.18
C GLY A 94 2.00 5.71 2.66
N LEU A 95 2.75 5.05 3.56
CA LEU A 95 2.60 5.26 5.01
C LEU A 95 2.97 6.69 5.42
N GLY A 96 4.10 7.21 4.91
CA GLY A 96 4.58 8.55 5.16
C GLY A 96 3.65 9.64 4.61
N GLU A 97 3.17 9.47 3.38
CA GLU A 97 2.19 10.35 2.74
C GLU A 97 0.88 10.40 3.54
N SER A 98 0.38 9.24 3.95
CA SER A 98 -0.83 9.14 4.77
C SER A 98 -0.67 9.89 6.11
N LEU A 99 0.48 9.74 6.78
CA LEU A 99 0.76 10.47 8.03
C LEU A 99 0.88 11.98 7.80
N TYR A 100 1.50 12.40 6.70
CA TYR A 100 1.59 13.79 6.32
C TYR A 100 0.20 14.40 6.13
N GLU A 101 -0.68 13.71 5.40
CA GLU A 101 -2.02 14.22 5.13
C GLU A 101 -2.91 14.28 6.38
N LEU A 102 -2.72 13.33 7.30
CA LEU A 102 -3.28 13.35 8.66
C LEU A 102 -2.69 14.46 9.57
N LYS A 103 -1.80 15.31 9.04
CA LYS A 103 -1.10 16.39 9.75
C LYS A 103 -0.19 15.90 10.88
N ARG A 104 0.23 14.63 10.82
CA ARG A 104 1.19 13.99 11.73
C ARG A 104 2.60 14.07 11.13
N ILE A 105 3.03 15.29 10.81
CA ILE A 105 4.24 15.56 10.02
C ILE A 105 5.51 14.98 10.64
N GLU A 106 5.65 15.08 11.97
CA GLU A 106 6.83 14.54 12.65
C GLU A 106 6.91 13.01 12.54
N GLU A 107 5.76 12.34 12.58
CA GLU A 107 5.69 10.88 12.44
C GLU A 107 5.89 10.44 10.98
N ALA A 108 5.57 11.29 10.01
CA ALA A 108 5.79 11.01 8.59
C ALA A 108 7.30 10.93 8.23
N LYS A 109 8.18 11.59 8.99
CA LYS A 109 9.62 11.64 8.68
C LYS A 109 10.30 10.27 8.65
N ASP A 110 10.01 9.39 9.61
CA ASP A 110 10.62 8.06 9.68
C ASP A 110 10.26 7.18 8.46
N PRO A 111 8.97 6.97 8.11
CA PRO A 111 8.62 6.19 6.93
C PRO A 111 9.10 6.83 5.62
N LEU A 112 9.01 8.16 5.46
CA LEU A 112 9.56 8.82 4.27
C LEU A 112 11.08 8.61 4.18
N MET A 113 11.81 8.67 5.30
CA MET A 113 13.25 8.39 5.30
C MET A 113 13.58 6.94 4.94
N ARG A 114 12.79 5.99 5.41
CA ARG A 114 12.94 4.57 5.03
C ARG A 114 12.70 4.36 3.54
N ALA A 115 11.68 5.00 2.97
CA ALA A 115 11.42 4.97 1.53
C ALA A 115 12.62 5.50 0.75
N TYR A 116 13.16 6.66 1.14
CA TYR A 116 14.36 7.23 0.54
C TYR A 116 15.60 6.31 0.64
N MET A 117 15.82 5.68 1.79
CA MET A 117 16.96 4.77 1.99
C MET A 117 16.87 3.50 1.12
N LEU A 118 15.67 3.05 0.78
CA LEU A 118 15.43 1.85 -0.03
C LEU A 118 15.49 2.15 -1.53
N GLU A 119 14.84 3.24 -1.97
CA GLU A 119 14.53 3.49 -3.38
C GLU A 119 15.14 4.80 -3.92
N GLY A 120 15.73 5.63 -3.05
CA GLY A 120 16.30 6.93 -3.42
C GLY A 120 15.27 8.05 -3.53
N GLU A 121 15.66 9.16 -4.15
CA GLU A 121 14.80 10.34 -4.35
C GLU A 121 13.69 10.08 -5.40
N GLU A 122 13.92 9.18 -6.35
CA GLU A 122 13.00 8.91 -7.47
C GLU A 122 11.63 8.40 -7.01
N ILE A 123 11.51 7.78 -5.83
CA ILE A 123 10.23 7.28 -5.32
C ILE A 123 9.22 8.38 -4.99
N PHE A 124 9.65 9.63 -4.83
CA PHE A 124 8.76 10.73 -4.43
C PHE A 124 8.17 11.50 -5.60
N ASP A 125 8.56 11.23 -6.86
CA ASP A 125 8.02 11.90 -8.06
C ASP A 125 7.93 13.45 -7.96
N ASP A 126 8.93 14.10 -7.36
CA ASP A 126 8.96 15.56 -7.07
C ASP A 126 7.79 16.08 -6.19
N ASP A 127 7.21 15.23 -5.34
CA ASP A 127 6.08 15.59 -4.47
C ASP A 127 6.54 16.30 -3.17
N LYS A 128 5.62 17.07 -2.58
CA LYS A 128 5.74 17.82 -1.32
C LYS A 128 6.18 16.96 -0.13
N TYR A 129 6.05 15.63 -0.22
CA TYR A 129 6.46 14.71 0.83
C TYR A 129 7.98 14.61 0.95
N PHE A 130 8.72 14.71 -0.16
CA PHE A 130 10.19 14.70 -0.10
C PHE A 130 10.74 15.90 0.67
N GLU A 131 10.10 17.07 0.54
CA GLU A 131 10.50 18.29 1.26
C GLU A 131 10.41 18.13 2.80
N VAL A 132 9.65 17.15 3.30
CA VAL A 132 9.56 16.85 4.75
C VAL A 132 10.88 16.31 5.32
N ILE A 133 11.66 15.63 4.47
CA ILE A 133 12.86 14.90 4.87
C ILE A 133 14.15 15.44 4.23
N LYS A 134 14.06 16.36 3.29
CA LYS A 134 15.19 16.90 2.52
C LYS A 134 16.34 17.45 3.39
N ASP A 135 16.01 18.09 4.51
CA ASP A 135 17.01 18.62 5.46
C ASP A 135 17.63 17.56 6.39
N LEU A 136 17.18 16.30 6.29
CA LEU A 136 17.63 15.18 7.13
C LEU A 136 18.62 14.23 6.41
N ILE A 137 18.86 14.47 5.12
CA ILE A 137 19.67 13.61 4.22
C ILE A 137 21.11 14.13 4.11
#